data_AF-A0A7C1SVV6-F1
#
_entry.id   AF-A0A7C1SVV6-F1
#
_cell.length_a   1.000
_cell.length_b   1.000
_cell.length_c   1.000
_cell.angle_alpha   90.00
_cell.angle_beta   90.00
_cell.angle_gamma   90.00
#
_symmetry.space_group_name_H-M   'P 1'
#
loop_
_entity.id
_entity.type
_entity.pdbx_description
1 polymer ?
#
loop_
_entity_poly.entity_id
_entity_poly.type
_entity_poly.pdbx_seq_one_letter_code
_entity_poly.pdbx_strand_id
1 'polypeptide(L)'
;SMEKVAEEGRGVVVFLYYPETADDIDESIAQALNPVPAKPQQAGDVVYQQVGTGSQILMDLGVHKMRLLSAPFKFTGISGFDLEVVEYIGCD
;
A
#
# COMPACT_ATOMS: atom_id res chain seq x y z
N SER A 1 -10.14 9.12 -2.54
CA SER A 1 -9.93 7.66 -2.67
C SER A 1 -11.10 6.85 -2.11
N MET A 2 -11.47 6.98 -0.83
CA MET A 2 -12.62 6.25 -0.26
C MET A 2 -13.97 6.63 -0.88
N GLU A 3 -14.19 7.92 -1.17
CA GLU A 3 -15.39 8.39 -1.89
C GLU A 3 -15.53 7.71 -3.26
N LYS A 4 -14.45 7.66 -4.04
CA LYS A 4 -14.42 6.98 -5.35
C LYS A 4 -14.74 5.48 -5.27
N VAL A 5 -14.28 4.80 -4.22
CA VAL A 5 -14.65 3.40 -3.95
C VAL A 5 -16.14 3.27 -3.61
N ALA A 6 -16.70 4.22 -2.85
CA ALA A 6 -18.12 4.25 -2.52
C ALA A 6 -19.00 4.54 -3.75
N GLU A 7 -18.58 5.45 -4.63
CA GLU A 7 -19.27 5.79 -5.89
C GLU A 7 -19.37 4.60 -6.85
N GLU A 8 -18.33 3.77 -6.94
CA GLU A 8 -18.33 2.53 -7.73
C GLU A 8 -19.29 1.46 -7.18
N GLY A 9 -19.79 1.64 -5.94
CA GLY A 9 -20.72 0.72 -5.27
C GLY A 9 -20.13 -0.65 -4.92
N ARG A 10 -18.89 -0.92 -5.31
CA ARG A 10 -18.12 -2.13 -5.02
C ARG A 10 -16.63 -1.82 -4.98
N GLY A 11 -15.95 -2.28 -3.94
CA GLY A 11 -14.50 -2.19 -3.84
C GLY A 11 -14.02 -2.54 -2.44
N VAL A 12 -12.70 -2.62 -2.29
CA VAL A 12 -12.05 -2.98 -1.04
C VAL A 12 -11.04 -1.89 -0.68
N VAL A 13 -11.06 -1.45 0.57
CA VAL A 13 -10.02 -0.62 1.15
C VAL A 13 -9.31 -1.45 2.21
N VAL A 14 -8.03 -1.73 2.01
CA VAL A 14 -7.20 -2.46 2.97
C VAL A 14 -6.43 -1.43 3.80
N PHE A 15 -6.63 -1.47 5.12
CA PHE A 15 -5.90 -0.64 6.06
C PHE A 15 -5.00 -1.53 6.92
N LEU A 16 -3.68 -1.35 6.80
CA LEU A 16 -2.69 -2.11 7.56
C LEU A 16 -2.19 -1.20 8.69
N TYR A 17 -2.52 -1.58 9.93
CA TYR A 17 -2.03 -0.89 11.11
C TYR A 17 -0.66 -1.44 11.52
N TYR A 18 0.30 -0.55 11.69
CA TYR A 18 1.61 -0.86 12.24
C TYR A 18 1.79 -0.02 13.51
N PRO A 19 2.06 -0.65 14.65
CA PRO A 19 2.31 0.10 15.87
C PRO A 19 3.61 0.88 15.74
N GLU A 20 3.56 2.17 16.07
CA GLU A 20 4.73 3.05 16.15
C GLU A 20 5.09 3.26 17.62
N THR A 21 6.38 3.26 17.93
CA THR A 21 6.90 3.66 19.24
C THR A 21 7.06 5.18 19.32
N ALA A 22 7.29 5.71 20.54
CA ALA A 22 7.59 7.13 20.70
C ALA A 22 8.86 7.54 19.94
N ASP A 23 9.86 6.67 19.93
CA ASP A 23 11.12 6.91 19.20
C ASP A 23 10.89 6.97 17.68
N ASP A 24 10.04 6.10 17.12
CA ASP A 24 9.68 6.12 15.69
C ASP A 24 9.03 7.45 15.28
N ILE A 25 8.15 7.97 16.15
CA ILE A 25 7.47 9.25 15.95
C ILE A 25 8.47 10.40 16.01
N ASP A 26 9.36 10.41 17.00
CA ASP A 26 10.39 11.44 17.17
C ASP A 26 11.35 11.48 15.97
N GLU A 27 11.77 10.31 15.46
CA GLU A 27 12.60 10.21 14.24
C GLU A 27 11.87 10.73 13.01
N SER A 28 10.59 10.39 12.84
CA SER A 28 9.73 10.85 11.74
C SER A 28 9.60 12.38 11.73
N ILE A 29 9.36 12.98 12.90
CA ILE A 29 9.30 14.44 13.07
C ILE A 29 10.65 15.09 12.75
N ALA A 30 11.74 14.53 13.24
CA ALA A 30 13.08 15.06 12.99
C ALA A 30 13.42 15.07 11.49
N GLN A 31 13.05 14.02 10.75
CA GLN A 31 13.23 13.93 9.29
C GLN A 31 12.36 14.94 8.54
N ALA A 32 11.11 15.16 8.97
CA ALA A 32 10.22 16.14 8.34
C ALA A 32 10.73 17.58 8.52
N LEU A 33 11.33 17.91 9.67
CA LEU A 33 11.87 19.23 9.97
C LEU A 33 13.24 19.48 9.34
N ASN A 34 14.06 18.43 9.22
CA ASN A 34 15.38 18.50 8.59
C ASN A 34 15.47 17.45 7.48
N PRO A 35 14.97 17.76 6.27
CA PRO A 35 15.06 16.86 5.14
C PRO A 35 16.54 16.71 4.73
N VAL A 36 17.23 15.78 5.36
CA VAL A 36 18.51 15.24 4.87
C VAL A 36 18.20 14.50 3.57
N PRO A 37 19.03 14.58 2.51
CA PRO A 37 18.86 13.72 1.35
C PRO A 37 18.78 12.28 1.82
N ALA A 38 17.60 11.68 1.67
CA ALA A 38 17.31 10.37 2.18
C ALA A 38 18.36 9.40 1.63
N LYS A 39 19.07 8.67 2.52
CA LYS A 39 19.59 7.37 2.10
C LYS A 39 18.39 6.63 1.51
N PRO A 40 18.50 5.94 0.36
CA PRO A 40 17.40 5.14 -0.12
C PRO A 40 16.99 4.24 1.03
N GLN A 41 15.81 4.52 1.61
CA GLN A 41 15.16 3.64 2.56
C GLN A 41 15.26 2.26 1.91
N GLN A 42 15.61 1.21 2.66
CA GLN A 42 15.48 -0.14 2.16
C GLN A 42 13.99 -0.38 1.93
N ALA A 43 13.50 0.12 0.79
CA ALA A 43 12.11 0.10 0.36
C ALA A 43 11.65 -1.34 0.08
N GLY A 44 12.53 -2.33 0.27
CA GLY A 44 12.20 -3.73 0.25
C GLY A 44 11.28 -4.10 1.42
N ASP A 45 11.73 -3.98 2.67
CA ASP A 45 11.07 -4.69 3.78
C ASP A 45 9.66 -4.19 4.09
N VAL A 46 9.45 -2.86 4.09
CA VAL A 46 8.12 -2.28 4.34
C VAL A 46 7.16 -2.56 3.18
N VAL A 47 7.63 -2.48 1.93
CA VAL A 47 6.81 -2.80 0.75
C VAL A 47 6.48 -4.29 0.71
N TYR A 48 7.42 -5.18 1.04
CA TYR A 48 7.16 -6.63 1.09
C TYR A 48 6.17 -7.00 2.21
N GLN A 49 6.27 -6.38 3.39
CA GLN A 49 5.31 -6.61 4.48
C GLN A 49 3.90 -6.09 4.15
N GLN A 50 3.81 -4.92 3.50
CA GLN A 50 2.55 -4.34 3.03
C GLN A 50 1.92 -5.19 1.92
N VAL A 51 2.75 -5.71 1.00
CA VAL A 51 2.29 -6.56 -0.10
C VAL A 51 1.84 -7.93 0.40
N GLY A 52 2.57 -8.60 1.29
CA GLY A 52 2.22 -9.94 1.74
C GLY A 52 0.86 -10.00 2.45
N THR A 53 0.70 -9.20 3.51
CA THR A 53 -0.54 -9.18 4.30
C THR A 53 -1.71 -8.65 3.50
N GLY A 54 -1.51 -7.56 2.75
CA GLY A 54 -2.55 -7.00 1.88
C GLY A 54 -3.02 -7.98 0.81
N SER A 55 -2.10 -8.76 0.23
CA SER A 55 -2.44 -9.75 -0.80
C SER A 55 -3.26 -10.92 -0.24
N GLN A 56 -2.92 -11.41 0.96
CA GLN A 56 -3.69 -12.48 1.61
C GLN A 56 -5.11 -12.02 1.93
N ILE A 57 -5.28 -10.81 2.47
CA ILE A 57 -6.60 -10.22 2.74
C ILE A 57 -7.44 -10.15 1.45
N LEU A 58 -6.85 -9.66 0.35
CA LEU A 58 -7.55 -9.53 -0.92
C LEU A 58 -7.95 -10.90 -1.49
N MET A 59 -7.07 -11.90 -1.42
CA MET A 59 -7.35 -13.27 -1.82
C MET A 59 -8.48 -13.89 -0.98
N ASP A 60 -8.45 -13.71 0.34
CA ASP A 60 -9.49 -14.21 1.26
C ASP A 60 -10.87 -13.57 0.98
N LEU A 61 -10.88 -12.34 0.47
CA LEU A 61 -12.09 -11.65 0.00
C LEU A 61 -12.53 -12.10 -1.41
N GLY A 62 -11.82 -13.03 -2.04
CA GLY A 62 -12.10 -13.53 -3.39
C GLY A 62 -11.71 -12.57 -4.51
N VAL A 63 -10.83 -11.61 -4.23
CA VAL A 63 -10.27 -10.72 -5.26
C VAL A 63 -9.15 -11.47 -5.97
N HIS A 64 -9.25 -11.57 -7.30
CA HIS A 64 -8.20 -12.12 -8.17
C HIS A 64 -7.77 -11.12 -9.25
N LYS A 65 -8.69 -10.26 -9.69
CA LYS A 65 -8.44 -9.18 -10.65
C LYS A 65 -8.97 -7.88 -10.08
N MET A 66 -8.14 -6.84 -10.07
CA MET A 66 -8.52 -5.55 -9.48
C MET A 66 -8.05 -4.36 -10.30
N ARG A 67 -8.84 -3.28 -10.24
CA ARG A 67 -8.45 -1.95 -10.68
C ARG A 67 -7.89 -1.23 -9.46
N LEU A 68 -6.62 -0.82 -9.54
CA LEU A 68 -5.93 -0.28 -8.38
C LEU A 68 -5.96 1.24 -8.38
N LEU A 69 -6.46 1.83 -7.31
CA LEU A 69 -6.42 3.27 -7.09
C LEU A 69 -5.09 3.64 -6.41
N SER A 70 -4.06 3.83 -7.22
CA SER A 70 -2.71 4.22 -6.76
C SER A 70 -1.93 4.92 -7.86
N ALA A 71 -0.84 5.60 -7.49
CA ALA A 71 0.19 5.94 -8.47
C ALA A 71 0.75 4.65 -9.12
N PRO A 72 1.23 4.68 -10.38
CA PRO A 72 1.82 3.51 -11.03
C PRO A 72 2.99 2.97 -10.19
N PHE A 73 2.81 1.78 -9.63
CA PHE A 73 3.81 1.12 -8.79
C PHE A 73 3.99 -0.32 -9.25
N LYS A 74 5.24 -0.77 -9.37
CA LYS A 74 5.53 -2.18 -9.70
C LYS A 74 5.47 -3.02 -8.43
N PHE A 75 4.34 -3.67 -8.21
CA PHE A 75 4.21 -4.66 -7.15
C PHE A 75 4.96 -5.94 -7.52
N THR A 76 6.14 -6.15 -6.93
CA THR A 76 6.85 -7.42 -7.01
C THR A 76 6.29 -8.37 -5.95
N GLY A 77 5.75 -9.52 -6.36
CA GLY A 77 5.32 -10.59 -5.44
C GLY A 77 3.81 -10.85 -5.34
N ILE A 78 2.95 -9.99 -5.88
CA ILE A 78 1.48 -10.21 -5.85
C ILE A 78 1.03 -11.40 -6.70
N SER A 79 1.80 -11.78 -7.72
CA SER A 79 1.52 -12.95 -8.56
C SER A 79 1.57 -14.27 -7.80
N GLY A 80 2.24 -14.31 -6.63
CA GLY A 80 2.23 -15.48 -5.75
C GLY A 80 0.92 -15.65 -4.96
N PHE A 81 0.01 -14.67 -5.02
CA PHE A 81 -1.27 -14.63 -4.31
C PHE A 81 -2.47 -14.70 -5.27
N ASP A 82 -2.23 -15.08 -6.53
CA ASP A 82 -3.28 -15.11 -7.58
C ASP A 82 -3.97 -13.75 -7.80
N LEU A 83 -3.22 -12.65 -7.61
CA LEU A 83 -3.66 -11.28 -7.82
C LEU A 83 -3.12 -10.70 -9.13
N GLU A 84 -4.02 -10.09 -9.91
CA GLU A 84 -3.72 -9.39 -11.15
C GLU A 84 -4.26 -7.95 -11.09
N VAL A 85 -3.37 -6.97 -11.32
CA VAL A 85 -3.78 -5.58 -11.54
C VAL A 85 -4.12 -5.41 -13.01
N VAL A 86 -5.40 -5.21 -13.31
CA VAL A 86 -5.90 -5.05 -14.69
C VAL A 86 -5.92 -3.60 -15.16
N GLU A 87 -5.90 -2.65 -14.22
CA GLU A 87 -5.96 -1.22 -14.51
C GLU A 87 -5.39 -0.42 -13.33
N TYR A 88 -4.71 0.70 -13.62
CA TYR A 88 -4.36 1.71 -12.62
C TYR A 88 -5.29 2.91 -12.80
N ILE A 89 -6.03 3.26 -11.75
CA ILE A 89 -6.92 4.42 -11.73
C ILE A 89 -6.15 5.58 -11.09
N GLY A 90 -6.10 6.72 -11.79
CA GLY A 90 -5.53 7.95 -11.25
C GLY A 90 -6.26 8.43 -10.00
N CYS A 91 -5.49 8.88 -9.00
CA CYS A 91 -5.98 9.69 -7.91
C CYS A 91 -6.14 11.13 -8.40
N ASP A 92 -7.20 11.40 -9.16
CA ASP A 92 -7.70 12.76 -9.38
C ASP A 92 -8.52 13.23 -8.17
#